data_AF-A0A1E3B622-F1
#
_entry.id   AF-A0A1E3B622-F1
#
_cell.length_a   1.000
_cell.length_b   1.000
_cell.length_c   1.000
_cell.angle_alpha   90.00
_cell.angle_beta   90.00
_cell.angle_gamma   90.00
#
_symmetry.space_group_name_H-M   'P 1'
#
loop_
_entity.id
_entity.type
_entity.pdbx_description
1 polymer ?
#
loop_
_entity_poly.entity_id
_entity_poly.type
_entity_poly.pdbx_seq_one_letter_code
_entity_poly.pdbx_strand_id
1 'polypeptide(L)'
;MVNSLELSQSEWSDQEAFVLSTYGIHLKLMSALFPKEYLQGVHSPTMPVEQTLWVIRTKPYDLKDPDQRAQALKVCIALIAYLHSGKGSVGLLQNIYR
;
A
#
# COMPACT_ATOMS: atom_id res chain seq x y z
N MET A 1 -24.95 9.85 -12.18
CA MET A 1 -23.91 10.88 -11.99
C MET A 1 -23.18 10.54 -10.71
N VAL A 2 -22.01 9.90 -10.83
CA VAL A 2 -21.13 9.68 -9.68
C VAL A 2 -20.13 10.82 -9.72
N ASN A 3 -20.14 11.66 -8.68
CA ASN A 3 -19.18 12.76 -8.55
C ASN A 3 -17.77 12.16 -8.55
N SER A 4 -17.04 12.41 -9.64
CA SER A 4 -15.60 12.32 -9.67
C SER A 4 -15.07 13.21 -8.54
N LEU A 5 -14.61 12.61 -7.46
CA LEU A 5 -13.79 13.31 -6.48
C LEU A 5 -12.43 13.53 -7.13
N GLU A 6 -12.35 14.52 -8.03
CA GLU A 6 -11.10 15.23 -8.23
C GLU A 6 -10.77 15.82 -6.87
N LEU A 7 -9.91 15.11 -6.12
CA LEU A 7 -9.38 15.63 -4.88
C LEU A 7 -8.73 16.97 -5.23
N SER A 8 -9.35 18.05 -4.79
CA SER A 8 -8.80 19.40 -4.90
C SER A 8 -7.37 19.37 -4.36
N GLN A 9 -6.45 20.18 -4.87
CA GLN A 9 -5.03 20.16 -4.43
C GLN A 9 -4.85 20.27 -2.89
N SER A 10 -5.88 20.74 -2.17
CA SER A 10 -5.99 20.77 -0.70
C SER A 10 -6.31 19.43 0.00
N GLU A 11 -6.75 18.39 -0.70
CA GLU A 11 -7.25 17.14 -0.11
C GLU A 11 -6.24 15.97 -0.11
N TRP A 12 -5.05 16.16 -0.68
CA TRP A 12 -3.99 15.16 -0.54
C TRP A 12 -3.53 15.07 0.92
N SER A 13 -3.47 13.85 1.44
CA SER A 13 -2.89 13.49 2.73
C SER A 13 -1.88 12.36 2.53
N ASP A 14 -1.04 12.10 3.53
CA ASP A 14 -0.18 10.93 3.53
C ASP A 14 -1.01 9.65 3.35
N GLN A 15 -0.50 8.73 2.52
CA GLN A 15 -1.16 7.47 2.23
C GLN A 15 -0.23 6.30 2.55
N GLU A 16 -0.77 5.28 3.20
CA GLU A 16 -0.11 3.99 3.33
C GLU A 16 -0.60 3.06 2.22
N ALA A 17 0.34 2.34 1.59
CA ALA A 17 -0.01 1.27 0.68
C ALA A 17 0.63 -0.05 1.12
N PHE A 18 -0.14 -1.12 0.91
CA PHE A 18 0.25 -2.48 1.25
C PHE A 18 0.12 -3.34 -0.01
N VAL A 19 1.11 -4.20 -0.24
CA VAL A 19 1.08 -5.19 -1.32
C VAL A 19 1.34 -6.55 -0.72
N LEU A 20 0.33 -7.40 -0.78
CA LEU A 20 0.47 -8.82 -0.51
C LEU A 20 0.70 -9.54 -1.84
N SER A 21 1.88 -10.14 -2.01
CA SER A 21 2.25 -10.82 -3.24
C SER A 21 2.52 -12.29 -2.99
N THR A 22 2.06 -13.14 -3.90
CA THR A 22 2.37 -14.57 -3.94
C THR A 22 3.13 -14.89 -5.22
N TYR A 23 4.30 -15.51 -5.09
CA TYR A 23 5.09 -16.00 -6.21
C TYR A 23 5.42 -17.48 -6.01
N GLY A 24 4.76 -18.34 -6.79
CA GLY A 24 4.78 -19.78 -6.56
C GLY A 24 4.26 -20.11 -5.15
N ILE A 25 5.13 -20.72 -4.33
CA ILE A 25 4.84 -21.08 -2.94
C ILE A 25 5.25 -20.04 -1.91
N HIS A 26 5.74 -18.86 -2.34
CA HIS A 26 6.23 -17.84 -1.44
C HIS A 26 5.22 -16.70 -1.30
N LEU A 27 4.89 -16.34 -0.06
CA LEU A 27 4.07 -15.17 0.25
C LEU A 27 4.95 -14.06 0.83
N LYS A 28 4.69 -12.81 0.46
CA LYS A 28 5.43 -11.64 0.96
C LYS A 28 4.49 -10.45 1.11
N LEU A 29 4.67 -9.70 2.21
CA LEU A 29 4.04 -8.41 2.42
C LEU A 29 5.06 -7.29 2.20
N MET A 30 4.64 -6.26 1.49
CA MET A 30 5.34 -4.99 1.32
C MET A 30 4.45 -3.86 1.81
N SER A 31 5.06 -2.85 2.42
CA SER A 31 4.40 -1.65 2.92
C SER A 31 5.22 -0.43 2.54
N ALA A 32 4.54 0.65 2.19
CA ALA A 32 5.16 1.94 1.95
C ALA A 32 4.27 3.07 2.44
N LEU A 33 4.91 4.14 2.93
CA LEU A 33 4.26 5.40 3.22
C LEU A 33 4.55 6.36 2.07
N PHE A 34 3.50 6.93 1.50
CA PHE A 34 3.52 7.90 0.43
C PHE A 34 3.16 9.27 1.03
N PRO A 35 4.15 10.15 1.23
CA PRO A 35 3.89 11.49 1.72
C PRO A 35 2.99 12.26 0.76
N LYS A 36 2.21 13.21 1.30
CA LYS A 36 1.39 14.12 0.51
C LYS A 36 2.15 14.75 -0.66
N GLU A 37 3.38 15.20 -0.44
CA GLU A 37 4.19 15.89 -1.45
C GLU A 37 4.56 14.94 -2.61
N TYR A 38 4.75 13.66 -2.31
CA TYR A 38 4.94 12.63 -3.34
C TYR A 38 3.67 12.46 -4.18
N LEU A 39 2.53 12.32 -3.51
CA LEU A 39 1.26 12.12 -4.20
C LEU A 39 0.90 13.34 -5.07
N GLN A 40 1.11 14.55 -4.57
CA GLN A 40 0.96 15.77 -5.35
C GLN A 40 1.93 15.80 -6.55
N GLY A 41 3.17 15.38 -6.35
CA GLY A 41 4.18 15.33 -7.41
C GLY A 41 3.86 14.35 -8.53
N VAL A 42 3.40 13.13 -8.22
CA VAL A 42 3.04 12.14 -9.26
C VAL A 42 1.75 12.49 -10.01
N HIS A 43 0.89 13.32 -9.42
CA HIS A 43 -0.32 13.86 -10.07
C HIS A 43 -0.11 15.24 -10.72
N SER A 44 1.12 15.77 -10.69
CA SER A 44 1.50 17.05 -11.30
C SER A 44 2.06 16.83 -12.73
N PRO A 45 1.92 17.81 -13.65
CA PRO A 45 2.63 17.80 -14.93
C PRO A 45 4.16 17.77 -14.79
N THR A 46 4.68 18.13 -13.61
CA THR A 46 6.09 18.13 -13.28
C THR A 46 6.34 17.34 -11.99
N MET A 47 7.25 16.37 -12.06
CA MET A 47 7.66 15.55 -10.91
C MET A 47 9.09 15.94 -10.50
N PRO A 48 9.40 16.03 -9.20
CA PRO A 48 10.78 16.21 -8.74
C PRO A 48 11.69 15.10 -9.27
N VAL A 49 12.89 15.47 -9.74
CA VAL A 49 13.88 14.54 -10.31
C VAL A 49 14.39 13.55 -9.26
N GLU A 50 14.49 13.99 -8.00
CA GLU A 50 14.96 13.19 -6.89
C GLU A 50 13.85 13.02 -5.86
N GLN A 51 13.17 11.88 -5.93
CA GLN A 51 12.20 11.50 -4.91
C GLN A 51 12.37 10.02 -4.56
N THR A 52 12.57 9.75 -3.27
CA THR A 52 12.78 8.40 -2.75
C THR A 52 11.66 8.05 -1.79
N LEU A 53 11.12 6.84 -1.92
CA LEU A 53 10.14 6.30 -0.99
C LEU A 53 10.73 5.13 -0.22
N TRP A 54 10.44 5.09 1.07
CA TRP A 54 10.82 3.97 1.92
C TRP A 54 9.81 2.85 1.78
N VAL A 55 10.27 1.73 1.21
CA VAL A 55 9.49 0.51 1.08
C VAL A 55 10.04 -0.54 2.04
N ILE A 56 9.22 -0.96 2.99
CA ILE A 56 9.53 -2.00 3.94
C ILE A 56 8.93 -3.32 3.44
N ARG A 57 9.64 -4.43 3.62
CA ARG A 57 9.19 -5.73 3.14
C ARG A 57 9.53 -6.85 4.11
N THR A 58 8.64 -7.81 4.23
CA THR A 58 8.96 -9.07 4.90
C THR A 58 9.93 -9.89 4.05
N LYS A 59 10.61 -10.86 4.70
CA LYS A 59 11.17 -12.00 3.95
C LYS A 59 10.01 -12.79 3.32
N PRO A 60 10.22 -13.47 2.18
CA PRO A 60 9.23 -14.39 1.65
C PRO A 60 9.02 -15.56 2.61
N TYR A 61 7.77 -15.89 2.90
CA TYR A 61 7.37 -17.07 3.69
C TYR A 61 7.15 -18.24 2.74
N ASP A 62 7.85 -19.35 2.94
CA ASP A 62 7.57 -20.60 2.23
C ASP A 62 6.29 -21.25 2.78
N LEU A 63 5.27 -21.36 1.94
CA LEU A 63 3.97 -21.92 2.33
C LEU A 63 3.96 -23.46 2.44
N LYS A 64 5.01 -24.15 1.95
CA LYS A 64 5.18 -25.60 2.15
C LYS A 64 5.60 -25.91 3.58
N ASP A 65 6.38 -25.04 4.20
CA ASP A 65 6.79 -25.14 5.59
C ASP A 65 5.62 -24.77 6.53
N PRO A 66 5.13 -25.69 7.39
CA PRO A 66 4.02 -25.42 8.31
C PRO A 66 4.25 -24.23 9.25
N ASP A 67 5.47 -24.02 9.72
CA ASP A 67 5.77 -22.94 10.66
C ASP A 67 5.74 -21.59 9.95
N GLN A 68 6.34 -21.52 8.76
CA GLN A 68 6.30 -20.31 7.93
C GLN A 68 4.89 -20.02 7.41
N ARG A 69 4.09 -21.05 7.12
CA ARG A 69 2.66 -20.90 6.77
C ARG A 69 1.86 -20.28 7.91
N ALA A 70 2.12 -20.69 9.16
CA ALA A 70 1.48 -20.07 10.33
C ALA A 70 1.90 -18.60 10.49
N GLN A 71 3.16 -18.26 10.23
CA GLN A 71 3.62 -16.87 10.25
C GLN A 71 3.01 -16.03 9.12
N ALA A 72 2.92 -16.58 7.91
CA ALA A 72 2.25 -15.93 6.79
C ALA A 72 0.79 -15.60 7.13
N LEU A 73 0.06 -16.55 7.72
CA LEU A 73 -1.32 -16.33 8.16
C LEU A 73 -1.41 -15.22 9.22
N LYS A 74 -0.51 -15.20 10.21
CA LYS A 74 -0.46 -14.13 11.22
C LYS A 74 -0.25 -12.76 10.59
N VAL A 75 0.62 -12.65 9.59
CA VAL A 75 0.83 -11.39 8.86
C VAL A 75 -0.43 -10.94 8.13
N CYS A 76 -1.13 -11.86 7.45
CA CYS A 76 -2.40 -11.55 6.79
C CYS A 76 -3.47 -11.08 7.79
N ILE A 77 -3.62 -11.77 8.92
CA ILE A 77 -4.57 -11.39 9.98
C ILE A 77 -4.21 -10.02 10.56
N ALA A 78 -2.92 -9.77 10.82
CA ALA A 78 -2.46 -8.48 11.34
C ALA A 78 -2.75 -7.33 10.36
N LEU A 79 -2.53 -7.54 9.06
CA LEU A 79 -2.87 -6.56 8.03
C LEU A 79 -4.38 -6.28 8.01
N ILE A 80 -5.23 -7.32 8.01
CA ILE A 80 -6.69 -7.15 8.02
C ILE A 80 -7.14 -6.42 9.29
N ALA A 81 -6.61 -6.80 10.45
CA ALA A 81 -6.93 -6.14 11.71
C ALA A 81 -6.49 -4.67 11.73
N TYR A 82 -5.32 -4.37 11.15
CA TYR A 82 -4.82 -3.01 11.00
C TYR A 82 -5.76 -2.17 10.13
N LEU A 83 -6.14 -2.67 8.95
CA LEU A 83 -7.07 -1.99 8.05
C LEU A 83 -8.44 -1.76 8.72
N HIS A 84 -8.94 -2.75 9.45
CA HIS A 84 -10.21 -2.65 10.18
C HIS A 84 -10.15 -1.66 11.37
N SER A 85 -8.96 -1.41 11.92
CA SER A 85 -8.82 -0.51 13.07
C SER A 85 -9.07 0.97 12.74
N GLY A 86 -9.12 1.33 11.46
CA GLY A 86 -9.26 2.72 11.01
C GLY A 86 -8.05 3.61 11.29
N LYS A 87 -6.94 3.03 11.77
CA LYS A 87 -5.69 3.77 12.05
C LYS A 87 -4.85 4.01 10.80
N GLY A 88 -5.04 3.20 9.76
CA GLY A 88 -4.31 3.35 8.51
C GLY A 88 -4.89 4.47 7.66
N SER A 89 -4.04 5.40 7.25
CA SER A 89 -4.36 6.40 6.22
C SER A 89 -4.29 5.74 4.85
N VAL A 90 -5.28 4.90 4.51
CA VAL A 90 -5.31 4.14 3.26
C VAL A 90 -6.40 4.69 2.35
N GLY A 91 -6.02 5.10 1.15
CA GLY A 91 -6.88 5.67 0.13
C GLY A 91 -6.81 4.90 -1.19
N LEU A 92 -7.77 5.16 -2.08
CA LEU A 92 -7.76 4.63 -3.44
C LEU A 92 -6.67 5.34 -4.26
N LEU A 93 -5.50 4.71 -4.38
CA LEU A 93 -4.39 5.20 -5.21
C LEU A 93 -4.65 5.06 -6.72
N GLN A 94 -5.71 4.36 -7.13
CA GLN A 94 -5.95 4.03 -8.53
C GLN A 94 -7.37 4.40 -8.95
N ASN A 95 -7.47 5.35 -9.88
CA ASN A 95 -8.68 5.58 -10.65
C ASN A 95 -8.76 4.42 -11.66
N ILE A 96 -9.56 3.40 -11.37
CA ILE A 96 -9.83 2.34 -12.35
C ILE A 96 -10.71 2.99 -13.42
N TYR A 97 -10.13 3.37 -14.56
CA TYR A 97 -10.88 3.85 -15.71
C TYR A 97 -12.03 2.87 -16.00
N ARG A 98 -13.26 3.36 -15.89
CA ARG A 98 -14.48 2.70 -16.37
C ARG A 98 -14.89 3.33 -17.67
#